data_AF-A0A1X0P667-F1
#
_entry.id   AF-A0A1X0P667-F1
#
_cell.length_a   1.000
_cell.length_b   1.000
_cell.length_c   1.000
_cell.angle_alpha   90.00
_cell.angle_beta   90.00
_cell.angle_gamma   90.00
#
_symmetry.space_group_name_H-M   'P 1'
#
loop_
_entity.id
_entity.type
_entity.pdbx_description
1 polymer ?
#
loop_
_entity_poly.entity_id
_entity_poly.type
_entity_poly.pdbx_seq_one_letter_code
_entity_poly.pdbx_strand_id
1 'polypeptide(L)'
;MTTMFVQLRRVVYLLVLLQCCVCVAYATSEIDDEEREIRRSVRVLKASLERTDSLYAKGRSCLSVYEKEIQFCNESSLNAVKEAENAVEVITTMKGKTDVLVKEGDKFVESERLVKYAEETLQNTKKAVDDATRFVEIVSQTKKACVVDGYNMEHEAERLKDHYTALLYQLKDKKETEEKKERMELVERGKERHDELYKLMNSTGEVIIRVAEVRPMAMEKTKLAAQAMSRSIADLLWIIKELKNVVPAAEDGENQNWVNQSEKKIKEIVREVHAANPEKTRGEAIAEIRVALEEKKKEEDSLIKEEWVDKEKKIKERVERESNERKAEEERRRKEEEARRAEEEKKRRAEEEKAKQEAERKAREEEAKRVAAEMAKERVKEEEARRVAAEMARERAKEEAEKAKKKKDGGSSPALVRGPLLLIVLVCVLGCTLVC
;
A
#
# COMPACT_ATOMS: atom_id res chain seq x y z
N MET A 1 33.30 -0.98 72.27
CA MET A 1 32.98 -2.05 71.29
C MET A 1 31.76 -1.77 70.41
N THR A 2 30.78 -0.96 70.84
CA THR A 2 29.58 -0.63 70.05
C THR A 2 29.82 0.34 68.88
N THR A 3 30.85 1.19 68.95
CA THR A 3 31.18 2.16 67.89
C THR A 3 31.74 1.52 66.61
N MET A 4 32.44 0.38 66.70
CA MET A 4 32.89 -0.37 65.52
C MET A 4 31.74 -1.03 64.75
N PHE A 5 30.70 -1.49 65.45
CA PHE A 5 29.52 -2.09 64.80
C PHE A 5 28.72 -1.08 63.97
N VAL A 6 28.69 0.18 64.39
CA VAL A 6 28.03 1.26 63.64
C VAL A 6 28.81 1.60 62.36
N GLN A 7 30.14 1.54 62.40
CA GLN A 7 30.97 1.75 61.20
C GLN A 7 30.80 0.61 60.19
N LEU A 8 30.78 -0.65 60.63
CA LEU A 8 30.51 -1.80 59.77
C LEU A 8 29.13 -1.73 59.10
N ARG A 9 28.08 -1.35 59.85
CA ARG A 9 26.73 -1.18 59.27
C ARG A 9 26.70 -0.10 58.18
N ARG A 10 27.39 1.04 58.38
CA ARG A 10 27.47 2.11 57.37
C ARG A 10 28.16 1.65 56.07
N VAL A 11 29.21 0.84 56.17
CA VAL A 11 29.89 0.29 55.00
C VAL A 11 29.00 -0.69 54.24
N VAL A 12 28.25 -1.54 54.95
CA VAL A 12 27.29 -2.48 54.32
C VAL A 12 26.19 -1.72 53.57
N TYR A 13 25.60 -0.67 54.16
CA TYR A 13 24.60 0.14 53.46
C TYR A 13 25.18 0.82 52.21
N LEU A 14 26.42 1.33 52.29
CA LEU A 14 27.12 1.89 51.14
C LEU A 14 27.35 0.85 50.04
N LEU A 15 27.79 -0.36 50.37
CA LEU A 15 28.02 -1.43 49.41
C LEU A 15 26.72 -1.89 48.73
N VAL A 16 25.62 -2.02 49.49
CA VAL A 16 24.30 -2.36 48.93
C VAL A 16 23.80 -1.25 48.00
N LEU A 17 23.98 0.02 48.39
CA LEU A 17 23.56 1.16 47.57
C LEU A 17 24.40 1.25 46.30
N LEU A 18 25.71 1.00 46.38
CA LEU A 18 26.61 0.96 45.22
C LEU A 18 26.30 -0.21 44.29
N GLN A 19 25.97 -1.38 44.83
CA GLN A 19 25.49 -2.52 44.07
C GLN A 19 24.15 -2.20 43.36
N CYS A 20 23.19 -1.56 44.06
CA CYS A 20 21.96 -1.09 43.43
C CYS A 20 22.24 -0.07 42.30
N CYS A 21 23.15 0.88 42.49
CA CYS A 21 23.52 1.84 41.46
C CYS A 21 24.16 1.16 40.24
N VAL A 22 25.05 0.19 40.44
CA VAL A 22 25.65 -0.59 39.34
C VAL A 22 24.60 -1.41 38.60
N CYS A 23 23.69 -2.07 39.32
CA CYS A 23 22.59 -2.84 38.70
C CYS A 23 21.64 -1.95 37.89
N VAL A 24 21.30 -0.75 38.39
CA VAL A 24 20.46 0.21 37.65
C VAL A 24 21.19 0.74 36.42
N ALA A 25 22.47 1.12 36.55
CA ALA A 25 23.27 1.61 35.42
C ALA A 25 23.40 0.55 34.31
N TYR A 26 23.62 -0.72 34.68
CA TYR A 26 23.72 -1.85 33.73
C TYR A 26 22.37 -2.16 33.05
N ALA A 27 21.26 -2.04 33.78
CA ALA A 27 19.92 -2.22 33.20
C ALA A 27 19.55 -1.13 32.20
N THR A 28 20.00 0.11 32.40
CA THR A 28 19.81 1.20 31.43
C THR A 28 20.66 1.03 30.16
N SER A 29 21.86 0.45 30.24
CA SER A 29 22.71 0.29 29.04
C SER A 29 22.16 -0.71 28.02
N GLU A 30 21.53 -1.81 28.45
CA GLU A 30 21.02 -2.84 27.53
C GLU A 30 19.80 -2.35 26.73
N ILE A 31 18.90 -1.57 27.37
CA ILE A 31 17.69 -1.03 26.72
C ILE A 31 18.07 0.02 25.67
N ASP A 32 19.08 0.84 25.95
CA ASP A 32 19.56 1.86 25.02
C ASP A 32 20.26 1.27 23.79
N ASP A 33 20.90 0.11 23.92
CA ASP A 33 21.59 -0.54 22.81
C ASP A 33 20.62 -1.20 21.81
N GLU A 34 19.56 -1.86 22.29
CA GLU A 34 18.54 -2.48 21.41
C GLU A 34 17.76 -1.42 20.61
N GLU A 35 17.31 -0.35 21.28
CA GLU A 35 16.59 0.74 20.62
C GLU A 35 17.50 1.50 19.64
N ARG A 36 18.80 1.66 19.96
CA ARG A 36 19.80 2.20 19.03
C ARG A 36 19.96 1.31 17.80
N GLU A 37 19.95 0.00 17.97
CA GLU A 37 20.03 -0.96 16.86
C GLU A 37 18.79 -0.87 15.97
N ILE A 38 17.58 -0.84 16.53
CA ILE A 38 16.35 -0.68 15.76
C ILE A 38 16.36 0.62 14.96
N ARG A 39 16.76 1.74 15.58
CA ARG A 39 16.91 3.03 14.86
C ARG A 39 17.93 2.95 13.73
N ARG A 40 18.98 2.16 13.88
CA ARG A 40 19.95 1.89 12.81
C ARG A 40 19.29 1.10 11.68
N SER A 41 18.58 0.01 11.98
CA SER A 41 17.84 -0.80 11.01
C SER A 41 16.80 0.01 10.24
N VAL A 42 16.05 0.88 10.93
CA VAL A 42 15.09 1.80 10.30
C VAL A 42 15.78 2.74 9.30
N ARG A 43 16.93 3.33 9.66
CA ARG A 43 17.69 4.20 8.75
C ARG A 43 18.22 3.43 7.53
N VAL A 44 18.74 2.23 7.76
CA VAL A 44 19.25 1.37 6.69
C VAL A 44 18.11 0.96 5.73
N LEU A 45 16.96 0.55 6.26
CA LEU A 45 15.80 0.19 5.44
C LEU A 45 15.27 1.38 4.63
N LYS A 46 15.19 2.58 5.20
CA LYS A 46 14.82 3.81 4.47
C LYS A 46 15.79 4.10 3.31
N ALA A 47 17.09 4.05 3.58
CA ALA A 47 18.10 4.26 2.55
C ALA A 47 18.11 3.16 1.47
N SER A 48 17.72 1.93 1.84
CA SER A 48 17.53 0.82 0.89
C SER A 48 16.32 1.08 -0.01
N LEU A 49 15.19 1.48 0.58
CA LEU A 49 13.97 1.84 -0.14
C LEU A 49 14.21 2.94 -1.17
N GLU A 50 14.92 4.01 -0.82
CA GLU A 50 15.25 5.10 -1.74
C GLU A 50 16.06 4.63 -2.96
N ARG A 51 17.02 3.72 -2.74
CA ARG A 51 17.81 3.12 -3.84
C ARG A 51 16.94 2.22 -4.70
N THR A 52 16.14 1.38 -4.07
CA THR A 52 15.22 0.48 -4.77
C THR A 52 14.20 1.27 -5.59
N ASP A 53 13.67 2.37 -5.07
CA ASP A 53 12.73 3.24 -5.79
C ASP A 53 13.38 3.83 -7.06
N SER A 54 14.63 4.30 -6.96
CA SER A 54 15.38 4.78 -8.13
C SER A 54 15.65 3.68 -9.15
N LEU A 55 15.98 2.47 -8.70
CA LEU A 55 16.17 1.32 -9.60
C LEU A 55 14.87 0.84 -10.21
N TYR A 56 13.76 0.89 -9.46
CA TYR A 56 12.43 0.56 -9.95
C TYR A 56 12.02 1.53 -11.08
N ALA A 57 12.24 2.84 -10.90
CA ALA A 57 12.02 3.83 -11.94
C ALA A 57 12.86 3.55 -13.20
N LYS A 58 14.15 3.24 -13.02
CA LYS A 58 15.03 2.85 -14.12
C LYS A 58 14.53 1.59 -14.83
N GLY A 59 14.18 0.53 -14.09
CA GLY A 59 13.65 -0.70 -14.67
C GLY A 59 12.38 -0.48 -15.47
N ARG A 60 11.44 0.34 -14.96
CA ARG A 60 10.22 0.71 -15.71
C ARG A 60 10.53 1.50 -16.97
N SER A 61 11.43 2.49 -16.88
CA SER A 61 11.88 3.25 -18.06
C SER A 61 12.51 2.34 -19.11
N CYS A 62 13.33 1.39 -18.66
CA CYS A 62 13.94 0.37 -19.50
C CYS A 62 12.89 -0.46 -20.20
N LEU A 63 11.95 -1.06 -19.47
CA LEU A 63 10.86 -1.87 -20.01
C LEU A 63 10.05 -1.11 -21.07
N SER A 64 9.63 0.13 -20.77
CA SER A 64 8.85 0.96 -21.69
C SER A 64 9.61 1.29 -22.99
N VAL A 65 10.87 1.73 -22.87
CA VAL A 65 11.72 2.00 -24.05
C VAL A 65 11.89 0.71 -24.85
N TYR A 66 12.15 -0.41 -24.18
CA TYR A 66 12.39 -1.68 -24.84
C TYR A 66 11.22 -2.17 -25.71
N GLU A 67 10.00 -2.14 -25.18
CA GLU A 67 8.81 -2.59 -25.91
C GLU A 67 8.57 -1.75 -27.15
N LYS A 68 8.76 -0.43 -27.04
CA LYS A 68 8.67 0.50 -28.15
C LYS A 68 9.72 0.22 -29.23
N GLU A 69 10.98 0.03 -28.83
CA GLU A 69 12.07 -0.22 -29.79
C GLU A 69 11.97 -1.59 -30.46
N ILE A 70 11.46 -2.62 -29.78
CA ILE A 70 11.12 -3.91 -30.40
C ILE A 70 10.10 -3.70 -31.52
N GLN A 71 9.03 -2.94 -31.25
CA GLN A 71 7.98 -2.67 -32.22
C GLN A 71 8.56 -1.96 -33.45
N PHE A 72 9.30 -0.87 -33.24
CA PHE A 72 9.92 -0.13 -34.35
C PHE A 72 10.90 -0.99 -35.15
N CYS A 73 11.71 -1.82 -34.51
CA CYS A 73 12.63 -2.72 -35.20
C CYS A 73 11.90 -3.75 -36.10
N ASN A 74 10.77 -4.28 -35.63
CA ASN A 74 9.93 -5.17 -36.42
C ASN A 74 9.29 -4.45 -37.61
N GLU A 75 8.69 -3.28 -37.38
CA GLU A 75 8.03 -2.47 -38.43
C GLU A 75 9.04 -1.99 -39.48
N SER A 76 10.19 -1.47 -39.05
CA SER A 76 11.23 -0.97 -39.94
C SER A 76 11.83 -2.08 -40.81
N SER A 77 12.09 -3.26 -40.23
CA SER A 77 12.64 -4.39 -40.99
C SER A 77 11.65 -4.96 -42.00
N LEU A 78 10.35 -4.97 -41.70
CA LEU A 78 9.31 -5.32 -42.66
C LEU A 78 9.17 -4.27 -43.77
N ASN A 79 9.24 -2.99 -43.42
CA ASN A 79 9.22 -1.90 -44.39
C ASN A 79 10.42 -1.99 -45.35
N ALA A 80 11.63 -2.28 -44.84
CA ALA A 80 12.82 -2.47 -45.67
C ALA A 80 12.64 -3.60 -46.70
N VAL A 81 12.03 -4.74 -46.30
CA VAL A 81 11.74 -5.84 -47.23
C VAL A 81 10.74 -5.40 -48.30
N LYS A 82 9.63 -4.77 -47.90
CA LYS A 82 8.58 -4.30 -48.83
C LYS A 82 9.14 -3.30 -49.85
N GLU A 83 9.90 -2.31 -49.41
CA GLU A 83 10.51 -1.33 -50.31
C GLU A 83 11.57 -1.96 -51.22
N ALA A 84 12.26 -3.00 -50.77
CA ALA A 84 13.20 -3.75 -51.62
C ALA A 84 12.47 -4.61 -52.67
N GLU A 85 11.36 -5.25 -52.31
CA GLU A 85 10.50 -5.98 -53.26
C GLU A 85 9.93 -5.05 -54.33
N ASN A 86 9.45 -3.87 -53.94
CA ASN A 86 8.99 -2.84 -54.87
C ASN A 86 10.12 -2.42 -55.84
N ALA A 87 11.33 -2.17 -55.35
CA ALA A 87 12.48 -1.85 -56.20
C ALA A 87 12.78 -2.96 -57.22
N VAL A 88 12.74 -4.22 -56.79
CA VAL A 88 12.94 -5.38 -57.66
C VAL A 88 11.86 -5.45 -58.74
N GLU A 89 10.60 -5.25 -58.39
CA GLU A 89 9.48 -5.27 -59.34
C GLU A 89 9.60 -4.17 -60.40
N VAL A 90 9.86 -2.94 -59.96
CA VAL A 90 10.04 -1.77 -60.85
C VAL A 90 11.18 -2.01 -61.83
N ILE A 91 12.34 -2.43 -61.34
CA ILE A 91 13.53 -2.61 -62.17
C ILE A 91 13.40 -3.83 -63.09
N THR A 92 12.73 -4.89 -62.66
CA THR A 92 12.42 -6.05 -63.52
C THR A 92 11.47 -5.65 -64.66
N THR A 93 10.44 -4.87 -64.37
CA THR A 93 9.51 -4.33 -65.37
C THR A 93 10.24 -3.44 -66.37
N MET A 94 11.15 -2.59 -65.88
CA MET A 94 11.99 -1.77 -66.73
C MET A 94 12.91 -2.59 -67.63
N LYS A 95 13.53 -3.65 -67.11
CA LYS A 95 14.41 -4.54 -67.87
C LYS A 95 13.68 -5.14 -69.07
N GLY A 96 12.47 -5.67 -68.86
CA GLY A 96 11.64 -6.21 -69.94
C GLY A 96 11.20 -5.18 -70.97
N LYS A 97 10.95 -3.92 -70.56
CA LYS A 97 10.66 -2.82 -71.49
C LYS A 97 11.89 -2.34 -72.25
N THR A 98 13.06 -2.32 -71.62
CA THR A 98 14.32 -1.84 -72.22
C THR A 98 14.66 -2.66 -73.47
N ASP A 99 14.47 -3.98 -73.44
CA ASP A 99 14.69 -4.86 -74.59
C ASP A 99 13.80 -4.54 -75.81
N VAL A 100 12.63 -3.92 -75.58
CA VAL A 100 11.72 -3.45 -76.62
C VAL A 100 12.12 -2.05 -77.09
N LEU A 101 12.43 -1.15 -76.15
CA LEU A 101 12.77 0.25 -76.40
C LEU A 101 14.06 0.39 -77.23
N VAL A 102 15.04 -0.49 -76.99
CA VAL A 102 16.29 -0.58 -77.77
C VAL A 102 16.01 -0.84 -79.26
N LYS A 103 14.87 -1.46 -79.61
CA LYS A 103 14.52 -1.81 -80.99
C LYS A 103 13.70 -0.74 -81.71
N GLU A 104 12.99 0.12 -80.98
CA GLU A 104 11.93 0.98 -81.56
C GLU A 104 12.27 2.48 -81.67
N GLY A 105 13.45 2.95 -81.26
CA GLY A 105 14.00 4.29 -81.58
C GLY A 105 13.29 5.52 -80.97
N ASP A 106 11.95 5.58 -80.99
CA ASP A 106 11.16 6.79 -80.74
C ASP A 106 10.64 6.94 -79.29
N LYS A 107 10.95 6.02 -78.38
CA LYS A 107 10.34 5.96 -77.04
C LYS A 107 11.27 6.37 -75.89
N PHE A 108 12.22 7.26 -76.14
CA PHE A 108 13.19 7.71 -75.13
C PHE A 108 12.52 8.35 -73.90
N VAL A 109 11.47 9.15 -74.10
CA VAL A 109 10.72 9.82 -73.02
C VAL A 109 10.10 8.83 -72.02
N GLU A 110 9.69 7.64 -72.46
CA GLU A 110 9.18 6.60 -71.55
C GLU A 110 10.31 6.01 -70.70
N SER A 111 11.48 5.78 -71.30
CA SER A 111 12.69 5.31 -70.61
C SER A 111 13.12 6.28 -69.51
N GLU A 112 13.06 7.58 -69.80
CA GLU A 112 13.39 8.62 -68.84
C GLU A 112 12.51 8.57 -67.59
N ARG A 113 11.19 8.49 -67.78
CA ARG A 113 10.23 8.42 -66.67
C ARG A 113 10.45 7.19 -65.81
N LEU A 114 10.70 6.04 -66.45
CA LEU A 114 10.95 4.78 -65.74
C LEU A 114 12.23 4.82 -64.92
N VAL A 115 13.33 5.34 -65.47
CA VAL A 115 14.61 5.46 -64.73
C VAL A 115 14.46 6.42 -63.55
N LYS A 116 13.79 7.56 -63.71
CA LYS A 116 13.49 8.47 -62.59
C LYS A 116 12.69 7.77 -61.49
N TYR A 117 11.67 7.00 -61.86
CA TYR A 117 10.86 6.26 -60.89
C TYR A 117 11.68 5.16 -60.17
N ALA A 118 12.58 4.47 -60.86
CA ALA A 118 13.50 3.52 -60.23
C ALA A 118 14.53 4.20 -59.31
N GLU A 119 15.03 5.39 -59.66
CA GLU A 119 15.89 6.19 -58.78
C GLU A 119 15.17 6.51 -57.45
N GLU A 120 13.94 7.04 -57.53
CA GLU A 120 13.12 7.35 -56.36
C GLU A 120 12.83 6.10 -55.51
N THR A 121 12.49 4.99 -56.16
CA THR A 121 12.22 3.72 -55.47
C THR A 121 13.47 3.22 -54.75
N LEU A 122 14.64 3.26 -55.38
CA LEU A 122 15.90 2.88 -54.74
C LEU A 122 16.27 3.80 -53.58
N GLN A 123 15.99 5.10 -53.66
CA GLN A 123 16.20 6.03 -52.54
C GLN A 123 15.29 5.69 -51.35
N ASN A 124 14.03 5.33 -51.61
CA ASN A 124 13.11 4.89 -50.58
C ASN A 124 13.56 3.57 -49.93
N THR A 125 13.99 2.59 -50.74
CA THR A 125 14.57 1.34 -50.25
C THR A 125 15.80 1.60 -49.39
N LYS A 126 16.70 2.50 -49.83
CA LYS A 126 17.88 2.88 -49.07
C LYS A 126 17.51 3.38 -47.68
N LYS A 127 16.61 4.36 -47.62
CA LYS A 127 16.15 4.96 -46.37
C LYS A 127 15.54 3.90 -45.45
N ALA A 128 14.71 3.01 -45.99
CA ALA A 128 14.10 1.93 -45.22
C ALA A 128 15.14 0.93 -44.66
N VAL A 129 16.18 0.59 -45.44
CA VAL A 129 17.29 -0.27 -45.00
C VAL A 129 18.14 0.43 -43.92
N ASP A 130 18.43 1.72 -44.09
CA ASP A 130 19.18 2.53 -43.13
C ASP A 130 18.43 2.62 -41.79
N ASP A 131 17.13 2.93 -41.83
CA ASP A 131 16.25 2.98 -40.66
C ASP A 131 16.17 1.61 -39.96
N ALA A 132 16.00 0.52 -40.73
CA ALA A 132 15.97 -0.82 -40.15
C ALA A 132 17.31 -1.21 -39.50
N THR A 133 18.44 -0.86 -40.13
CA THR A 133 19.77 -1.07 -39.56
C THR A 133 19.95 -0.29 -38.26
N ARG A 134 19.49 0.97 -38.24
CA ARG A 134 19.52 1.81 -37.04
C ARG A 134 18.71 1.20 -35.90
N PHE A 135 17.46 0.78 -36.13
CA PHE A 135 16.63 0.20 -35.07
C PHE A 135 17.14 -1.15 -34.55
N VAL A 136 17.75 -1.98 -35.42
CA VAL A 136 18.45 -3.20 -34.98
C VAL A 136 19.58 -2.88 -34.00
N GLU A 137 20.35 -1.81 -34.26
CA GLU A 137 21.42 -1.38 -33.37
C GLU A 137 20.88 -0.71 -32.11
N ILE A 138 19.80 0.07 -32.21
CA ILE A 138 19.12 0.65 -31.05
C ILE A 138 18.67 -0.45 -30.08
N VAL A 139 17.90 -1.43 -30.55
CA VAL A 139 17.45 -2.58 -29.74
C VAL A 139 18.63 -3.32 -29.09
N SER A 140 19.74 -3.48 -29.82
CA SER A 140 20.97 -4.10 -29.32
C SER A 140 21.61 -3.31 -28.17
N GLN A 141 21.67 -1.98 -28.27
CA GLN A 141 22.23 -1.14 -27.21
C GLN A 141 21.27 -1.00 -26.01
N THR A 142 19.96 -0.92 -26.24
CA THR A 142 18.94 -0.91 -25.18
C THR A 142 19.03 -2.19 -24.34
N LYS A 143 19.22 -3.36 -24.99
CA LYS A 143 19.54 -4.62 -24.30
C LYS A 143 20.69 -4.49 -23.32
N LYS A 144 21.83 -3.96 -23.77
CA LYS A 144 23.02 -3.85 -22.93
C LYS A 144 22.80 -2.93 -21.74
N ALA A 145 22.17 -1.77 -21.96
CA ALA A 145 21.86 -0.83 -20.89
C ALA A 145 20.94 -1.46 -19.84
N CYS A 146 19.84 -2.07 -20.27
CA CYS A 146 18.82 -2.60 -19.36
C CYS A 146 19.23 -3.90 -18.65
N VAL A 147 20.12 -4.70 -19.24
CA VAL A 147 20.69 -5.88 -18.55
C VAL A 147 21.51 -5.45 -17.33
N VAL A 148 22.30 -4.38 -17.45
CA VAL A 148 23.09 -3.85 -16.31
C VAL A 148 22.17 -3.39 -15.19
N ASP A 149 21.11 -2.65 -15.53
CA ASP A 149 20.11 -2.24 -14.53
C ASP A 149 19.35 -3.45 -13.93
N GLY A 150 19.10 -4.49 -14.72
CA GLY A 150 18.55 -5.77 -14.26
C GLY A 150 19.35 -6.41 -13.12
N TYR A 151 20.68 -6.51 -13.28
CA TYR A 151 21.55 -7.04 -12.23
C TYR A 151 21.58 -6.15 -10.98
N ASN A 152 21.55 -4.82 -11.17
CA ASN A 152 21.48 -3.89 -10.04
C ASN A 152 20.15 -4.02 -9.28
N MET A 153 19.04 -4.24 -9.99
CA MET A 153 17.72 -4.48 -9.39
C MET A 153 17.71 -5.76 -8.56
N GLU A 154 18.23 -6.86 -9.08
CA GLU A 154 18.31 -8.14 -8.36
C GLU A 154 19.10 -8.01 -7.05
N HIS A 155 20.29 -7.41 -7.12
CA HIS A 155 21.13 -7.20 -5.94
C HIS A 155 20.45 -6.33 -4.87
N GLU A 156 19.80 -5.22 -5.27
CA GLU A 156 19.10 -4.37 -4.32
C GLU A 156 17.77 -4.97 -3.84
N ALA A 157 17.12 -5.86 -4.60
CA ALA A 157 15.97 -6.64 -4.13
C ALA A 157 16.37 -7.50 -2.92
N GLU A 158 17.44 -8.28 -3.07
CA GLU A 158 17.94 -9.17 -2.02
C GLU A 158 18.33 -8.38 -0.76
N ARG A 159 19.04 -7.26 -0.93
CA ARG A 159 19.39 -6.39 0.19
C ARG A 159 18.18 -5.79 0.88
N LEU A 160 17.19 -5.34 0.12
CA LEU A 160 15.95 -4.81 0.67
C LEU A 160 15.24 -5.88 1.51
N LYS A 161 15.20 -7.13 1.01
CA LYS A 161 14.67 -8.30 1.71
C LYS A 161 15.36 -8.57 3.04
N ASP A 162 16.68 -8.55 3.04
CA ASP A 162 17.45 -8.75 4.26
C ASP A 162 17.16 -7.63 5.28
N HIS A 163 17.11 -6.37 4.83
CA HIS A 163 16.87 -5.24 5.71
C HIS A 163 15.47 -5.24 6.34
N TYR A 164 14.40 -5.49 5.57
CA TYR A 164 13.06 -5.53 6.16
C TYR A 164 12.85 -6.77 7.03
N THR A 165 13.48 -7.91 6.70
CA THR A 165 13.40 -9.14 7.50
C THR A 165 14.12 -8.97 8.84
N ALA A 166 15.29 -8.34 8.84
CA ALA A 166 16.03 -8.02 10.06
C ALA A 166 15.23 -7.08 10.98
N LEU A 167 14.64 -6.01 10.43
CA LEU A 167 13.80 -5.10 11.21
C LEU A 167 12.54 -5.81 11.74
N LEU A 168 11.87 -6.63 10.92
CA LEU A 168 10.72 -7.41 11.35
C LEU A 168 11.06 -8.32 12.54
N TYR A 169 12.21 -8.98 12.51
CA TYR A 169 12.67 -9.83 13.60
C TYR A 169 12.90 -9.02 14.89
N GLN A 170 13.55 -7.86 14.80
CA GLN A 170 13.78 -6.97 15.95
C GLN A 170 12.47 -6.41 16.55
N LEU A 171 11.40 -6.28 15.76
CA LEU A 171 10.11 -5.77 16.23
C LEU A 171 9.21 -6.85 16.84
N LYS A 172 9.50 -8.14 16.63
CA LYS A 172 8.61 -9.25 16.98
C LYS A 172 8.24 -9.28 18.47
N ASP A 173 9.23 -9.11 19.34
CA ASP A 173 9.06 -9.21 20.80
C ASP A 173 8.79 -7.86 21.47
N LYS A 174 8.72 -6.78 20.69
CA LYS A 174 8.42 -5.44 21.22
C LYS A 174 6.95 -5.31 21.56
N LYS A 175 6.69 -4.63 22.69
CA LYS A 175 5.33 -4.22 23.09
C LYS A 175 4.69 -3.39 21.99
N GLU A 176 3.37 -3.50 21.86
CA GLU A 176 2.62 -2.74 20.88
C GLU A 176 2.61 -1.26 21.29
N THR A 177 3.34 -0.44 20.52
CA THR A 177 3.41 1.02 20.65
C THR A 177 3.11 1.65 19.29
N GLU A 178 2.73 2.93 19.28
CA GLU A 178 2.53 3.65 17.99
C GLU A 178 3.82 3.68 17.16
N GLU A 179 4.98 3.82 17.81
CA GLU A 179 6.28 3.75 17.12
C GLU A 179 6.55 2.36 16.50
N LYS A 180 6.16 1.27 17.16
CA LYS A 180 6.27 -0.08 16.58
C LYS A 180 5.38 -0.21 15.34
N LYS A 181 4.15 0.32 15.37
CA LYS A 181 3.26 0.32 14.20
C LYS A 181 3.88 1.05 13.02
N GLU A 182 4.39 2.26 13.22
CA GLU A 182 5.06 3.04 12.16
C GLU A 182 6.25 2.26 11.57
N ARG A 183 7.03 1.57 12.42
CA ARG A 183 8.15 0.73 11.97
C ARG A 183 7.67 -0.52 11.21
N MET A 184 6.54 -1.12 11.62
CA MET A 184 5.91 -2.24 10.90
C MET A 184 5.37 -1.82 9.53
N GLU A 185 4.83 -0.61 9.40
CA GLU A 185 4.41 -0.07 8.11
C GLU A 185 5.61 0.13 7.17
N LEU A 186 6.76 0.56 7.70
CA LEU A 186 8.00 0.64 6.93
C LEU A 186 8.46 -0.75 6.44
N VAL A 187 8.32 -1.79 7.27
CA VAL A 187 8.60 -3.18 6.88
C VAL A 187 7.68 -3.63 5.75
N GLU A 188 6.38 -3.43 5.87
CA GLU A 188 5.43 -3.83 4.83
C GLU A 188 5.68 -3.08 3.52
N ARG A 189 6.03 -1.78 3.60
CA ARG A 189 6.49 -0.99 2.45
C ARG A 189 7.73 -1.62 1.78
N GLY A 190 8.72 -2.03 2.57
CA GLY A 190 9.91 -2.74 2.10
C GLY A 190 9.57 -4.00 1.32
N LYS A 191 8.63 -4.79 1.86
CA LYS A 191 8.15 -6.04 1.26
C LYS A 191 7.36 -5.82 -0.03
N GLU A 192 6.41 -4.88 -0.03
CA GLU A 192 5.65 -4.51 -1.24
C GLU A 192 6.58 -4.07 -2.36
N ARG A 193 7.55 -3.18 -2.06
CA ARG A 193 8.49 -2.69 -3.07
C ARG A 193 9.43 -3.79 -3.58
N HIS A 194 9.87 -4.71 -2.70
CA HIS A 194 10.61 -5.91 -3.11
C HIS A 194 9.80 -6.75 -4.12
N ASP A 195 8.53 -7.01 -3.84
CA ASP A 195 7.67 -7.83 -4.70
C ASP A 195 7.40 -7.14 -6.04
N GLU A 196 7.20 -5.82 -6.04
CA GLU A 196 7.08 -5.02 -7.26
C GLU A 196 8.36 -5.04 -8.09
N LEU A 197 9.53 -4.91 -7.47
CA LEU A 197 10.81 -4.97 -8.15
C LEU A 197 11.05 -6.34 -8.78
N TYR A 198 10.71 -7.41 -8.06
CA TYR A 198 10.83 -8.78 -8.58
C TYR A 198 9.90 -9.03 -9.78
N LYS A 199 8.66 -8.53 -9.73
CA LYS A 199 7.74 -8.57 -10.88
C LYS A 199 8.33 -7.82 -12.08
N LEU A 200 8.87 -6.62 -11.86
CA LEU A 200 9.50 -5.83 -12.90
C LEU A 200 10.73 -6.52 -13.51
N MET A 201 11.55 -7.18 -12.69
CA MET A 201 12.67 -7.99 -13.16
C MET A 201 12.22 -9.13 -14.07
N ASN A 202 11.14 -9.85 -13.69
CA ASN A 202 10.59 -10.92 -14.52
C ASN A 202 10.07 -10.39 -15.86
N SER A 203 9.28 -9.31 -15.85
CA SER A 203 8.81 -8.66 -17.08
C SER A 203 9.97 -8.19 -17.96
N THR A 204 11.00 -7.60 -17.36
CA THR A 204 12.22 -7.20 -18.09
C THR A 204 12.93 -8.41 -18.70
N GLY A 205 13.01 -9.53 -17.97
CA GLY A 205 13.57 -10.79 -18.45
C GLY A 205 12.82 -11.35 -19.66
N GLU A 206 11.49 -11.39 -19.62
CA GLU A 206 10.64 -11.81 -20.74
C GLU A 206 10.89 -10.95 -21.99
N VAL A 207 11.00 -9.64 -21.80
CA VAL A 207 11.26 -8.69 -22.87
C VAL A 207 12.68 -8.85 -23.46
N ILE A 208 13.68 -9.15 -22.63
CA ILE A 208 15.04 -9.48 -23.08
C ILE A 208 15.05 -10.74 -23.95
N ILE A 209 14.26 -11.75 -23.59
CA ILE A 209 14.07 -12.97 -24.39
C ILE A 209 13.45 -12.64 -25.74
N ARG A 210 12.36 -11.84 -25.76
CA ARG A 210 11.73 -11.37 -27.01
C ARG A 210 12.72 -10.67 -27.93
N VAL A 211 13.66 -9.87 -27.41
CA VAL A 211 14.71 -9.26 -28.25
C VAL A 211 15.71 -10.26 -28.78
N ALA A 212 16.02 -11.32 -28.03
CA ALA A 212 16.89 -12.38 -28.53
C ALA A 212 16.28 -13.08 -29.77
N GLU A 213 14.95 -13.08 -29.89
CA GLU A 213 14.22 -13.63 -31.03
C GLU A 213 14.05 -12.61 -32.16
N VAL A 214 13.60 -11.38 -31.84
CA VAL A 214 13.29 -10.34 -32.83
C VAL A 214 14.54 -9.83 -33.54
N ARG A 215 15.63 -9.59 -32.80
CA ARG A 215 16.82 -8.94 -33.37
C ARG A 215 17.45 -9.75 -34.51
N PRO A 216 17.73 -11.06 -34.38
CA PRO A 216 18.27 -11.85 -35.49
C PRO A 216 17.34 -11.86 -36.71
N MET A 217 16.02 -11.94 -36.49
CA MET A 217 15.04 -11.92 -37.59
C MET A 217 15.04 -10.57 -38.31
N ALA A 218 15.00 -9.45 -37.58
CA ALA A 218 15.06 -8.12 -38.16
C ALA A 218 16.38 -7.86 -38.89
N MET A 219 17.50 -8.33 -38.33
CA MET A 219 18.81 -8.25 -38.96
C MET A 219 18.87 -9.03 -40.28
N GLU A 220 18.34 -10.26 -40.31
CA GLU A 220 18.30 -11.07 -41.54
C GLU A 220 17.39 -10.45 -42.60
N LYS A 221 16.20 -9.96 -42.22
CA LYS A 221 15.31 -9.22 -43.14
C LYS A 221 15.99 -8.00 -43.74
N THR A 222 16.66 -7.21 -42.90
CA THR A 222 17.40 -6.01 -43.33
C THR A 222 18.53 -6.37 -44.30
N LYS A 223 19.25 -7.45 -44.02
CA LYS A 223 20.31 -7.98 -44.90
C LYS A 223 19.75 -8.45 -46.25
N LEU A 224 18.62 -9.16 -46.27
CA LEU A 224 17.97 -9.58 -47.50
C LEU A 224 17.49 -8.37 -48.32
N ALA A 225 16.90 -7.37 -47.68
CA ALA A 225 16.50 -6.12 -48.32
C ALA A 225 17.71 -5.39 -48.94
N ALA A 226 18.82 -5.27 -48.21
CA ALA A 226 20.06 -4.68 -48.71
C ALA A 226 20.64 -5.45 -49.91
N GLN A 227 20.57 -6.79 -49.89
CA GLN A 227 21.01 -7.63 -51.01
C GLN A 227 20.11 -7.46 -52.24
N ALA A 228 18.79 -7.43 -52.05
CA ALA A 228 17.82 -7.18 -53.13
C ALA A 228 18.01 -5.79 -53.76
N MET A 229 18.24 -4.77 -52.93
CA MET A 229 18.59 -3.42 -53.36
C MET A 229 19.90 -3.41 -54.17
N SER A 230 20.93 -4.11 -53.70
CA SER A 230 22.23 -4.18 -54.40
C SER A 230 22.11 -4.83 -55.78
N ARG A 231 21.29 -5.89 -55.91
CA ARG A 231 20.98 -6.51 -57.21
C ARG A 231 20.22 -5.55 -58.13
N SER A 232 19.21 -4.88 -57.60
CA SER A 232 18.39 -3.90 -58.31
C SER A 232 19.25 -2.74 -58.86
N ILE A 233 20.19 -2.24 -58.07
CA ILE A 233 21.19 -1.26 -58.50
C ILE A 233 22.02 -1.77 -59.68
N ALA A 234 22.51 -3.02 -59.61
CA ALA A 234 23.32 -3.60 -60.68
C ALA A 234 22.52 -3.75 -61.99
N ASP A 235 21.26 -4.20 -61.90
CA ASP A 235 20.35 -4.27 -63.05
C ASP A 235 20.05 -2.88 -63.63
N LEU A 236 19.81 -1.87 -62.79
CA LEU A 236 19.56 -0.50 -63.26
C LEU A 236 20.80 0.12 -63.93
N LEU A 237 22.00 -0.13 -63.40
CA LEU A 237 23.26 0.29 -64.05
C LEU A 237 23.45 -0.41 -65.40
N TRP A 238 23.06 -1.68 -65.52
CA TRP A 238 23.07 -2.39 -66.79
C TRP A 238 22.09 -1.77 -67.79
N ILE A 239 20.84 -1.49 -67.38
CA ILE A 239 19.83 -0.81 -68.22
C ILE A 239 20.37 0.53 -68.75
N ILE A 240 20.97 1.35 -67.88
CA ILE A 240 21.53 2.66 -68.27
C ILE A 240 22.67 2.50 -69.27
N LYS A 241 23.50 1.47 -69.10
CA LYS A 241 24.57 1.17 -70.06
C LYS A 241 24.00 0.80 -71.43
N GLU A 242 22.94 0.00 -71.50
CA GLU A 242 22.28 -0.33 -72.76
C GLU A 242 21.63 0.91 -73.40
N LEU A 243 20.94 1.75 -72.62
CA LEU A 243 20.39 3.02 -73.11
C LEU A 243 21.48 3.93 -73.70
N LYS A 244 22.66 3.99 -73.08
CA LYS A 244 23.82 4.75 -73.57
C LYS A 244 24.34 4.25 -74.91
N ASN A 245 24.20 2.96 -75.21
CA ASN A 245 24.62 2.38 -76.49
C ASN A 245 23.62 2.71 -77.62
N VAL A 246 22.35 2.93 -77.28
CA VAL A 246 21.29 3.23 -78.25
C VAL A 246 21.21 4.71 -78.60
N VAL A 247 21.50 5.60 -77.65
CA VAL A 247 21.51 7.06 -77.89
C VAL A 247 22.77 7.44 -78.71
N PRO A 248 22.64 7.84 -79.99
CA PRO A 248 23.80 8.18 -80.81
C PRO A 248 24.51 9.41 -80.23
N ALA A 249 25.83 9.35 -80.10
CA ALA A 249 26.63 10.44 -79.54
C ALA A 249 26.57 11.76 -80.35
N ALA A 250 26.01 11.74 -81.56
CA ALA A 250 26.09 12.82 -82.54
C ALA A 250 24.79 13.64 -82.74
N GLU A 251 23.62 13.17 -82.28
CA GLU A 251 22.33 13.77 -82.70
C GLU A 251 21.48 14.36 -81.57
N ASP A 252 21.63 13.95 -80.31
CA ASP A 252 20.79 14.48 -79.22
C ASP A 252 21.57 14.67 -77.90
N GLY A 253 22.15 15.87 -77.76
CA GLY A 253 22.97 16.24 -76.60
C GLY A 253 22.21 16.24 -75.26
N GLU A 254 20.88 16.43 -75.29
CA GLU A 254 20.06 16.43 -74.07
C GLU A 254 19.89 15.01 -73.52
N ASN A 255 19.56 14.05 -74.39
CA ASN A 255 19.40 12.65 -74.01
C ASN A 255 20.69 12.05 -73.44
N GLN A 256 21.84 12.34 -74.07
CA GLN A 256 23.14 11.85 -73.60
C GLN A 256 23.52 12.47 -72.24
N ASN A 257 23.23 13.76 -72.03
CA ASN A 257 23.44 14.41 -70.74
C ASN A 257 22.57 13.76 -69.65
N TRP A 258 21.30 13.48 -69.94
CA TRP A 258 20.40 12.82 -69.00
C TRP A 258 20.89 11.41 -68.62
N VAL A 259 21.28 10.57 -69.57
CA VAL A 259 21.81 9.21 -69.28
C VAL A 259 23.02 9.29 -68.35
N ASN A 260 23.95 10.21 -68.62
CA ASN A 260 25.13 10.41 -67.78
C ASN A 260 24.78 10.94 -66.38
N GLN A 261 23.77 11.81 -66.25
CA GLN A 261 23.28 12.28 -64.96
C GLN A 261 22.66 11.15 -64.13
N SER A 262 21.81 10.33 -64.74
CA SER A 262 21.21 9.16 -64.07
C SER A 262 22.29 8.15 -63.64
N GLU A 263 23.26 7.86 -64.53
CA GLU A 263 24.42 7.01 -64.19
C GLU A 263 25.19 7.55 -62.96
N LYS A 264 25.40 8.87 -62.91
CA LYS A 264 26.08 9.53 -61.78
C LYS A 264 25.27 9.41 -60.49
N LYS A 265 23.97 9.67 -60.51
CA LYS A 265 23.08 9.55 -59.35
C LYS A 265 23.05 8.13 -58.79
N ILE A 266 22.94 7.12 -59.65
CA ILE A 266 22.92 5.73 -59.18
C ILE A 266 24.27 5.32 -58.61
N LYS A 267 25.39 5.78 -59.19
CA LYS A 267 26.71 5.60 -58.59
C LYS A 267 26.85 6.30 -57.24
N GLU A 268 26.17 7.42 -57.03
CA GLU A 268 26.10 8.09 -55.73
C GLU A 268 25.32 7.24 -54.72
N ILE A 269 24.14 6.72 -55.10
CA ILE A 269 23.39 5.75 -54.27
C ILE A 269 24.27 4.53 -53.91
N VAL A 270 25.00 3.97 -54.88
CA VAL A 270 25.95 2.85 -54.66
C VAL A 270 26.99 3.22 -53.62
N ARG A 271 27.60 4.41 -53.73
CA ARG A 271 28.61 4.86 -52.78
C ARG A 271 28.03 5.02 -51.39
N GLU A 272 26.85 5.60 -51.27
CA GLU A 272 26.20 5.78 -49.97
C GLU A 272 25.82 4.45 -49.32
N VAL A 273 25.31 3.48 -50.09
CA VAL A 273 24.99 2.13 -49.60
C VAL A 273 26.25 1.42 -49.09
N HIS A 274 27.37 1.53 -49.81
CA HIS A 274 28.65 0.94 -49.35
C HIS A 274 29.31 1.73 -48.22
N ALA A 275 29.07 3.04 -48.13
CA ALA A 275 29.64 3.91 -47.12
C ALA A 275 28.88 3.88 -45.79
N ALA A 276 27.75 3.18 -45.72
CA ALA A 276 26.99 2.97 -44.48
C ALA A 276 27.89 2.33 -43.42
N ASN A 277 28.47 3.18 -42.56
CA ASN A 277 29.41 2.75 -41.53
C ASN A 277 28.61 2.31 -40.29
N PRO A 278 28.60 1.01 -39.94
CA PRO A 278 27.89 0.51 -38.77
C PRO A 278 28.35 1.17 -37.46
N GLU A 279 29.59 1.67 -37.38
CA GLU A 279 30.10 2.35 -36.18
C GLU A 279 29.45 3.73 -35.97
N LYS A 280 29.19 4.47 -37.06
CA LYS A 280 28.52 5.77 -36.98
C LYS A 280 27.10 5.61 -36.47
N THR A 281 26.36 4.68 -37.06
CA THR A 281 24.99 4.34 -36.65
C THR A 281 24.94 3.89 -35.19
N ARG A 282 25.95 3.15 -34.72
CA ARG A 282 26.06 2.74 -33.32
C ARG A 282 26.25 3.92 -32.37
N GLY A 283 27.10 4.89 -32.72
CA GLY A 283 27.30 6.09 -31.89
C GLY A 283 26.02 6.91 -31.73
N GLU A 284 25.29 7.12 -32.82
CA GLU A 284 24.00 7.83 -32.85
C GLU A 284 22.94 7.07 -32.03
N ALA A 285 22.85 5.73 -32.20
CA ALA A 285 21.94 4.89 -31.44
C ALA A 285 22.20 4.94 -29.93
N ILE A 286 23.47 4.91 -29.49
CA ILE A 286 23.83 5.03 -28.07
C ILE A 286 23.37 6.37 -27.51
N ALA A 287 23.58 7.46 -28.24
CA ALA A 287 23.18 8.79 -27.81
C ALA A 287 21.65 8.91 -27.67
N GLU A 288 20.92 8.43 -28.67
CA GLU A 288 19.46 8.42 -28.69
C GLU A 288 18.86 7.63 -27.52
N ILE A 289 19.34 6.42 -27.28
CA ILE A 289 18.87 5.58 -26.17
C ILE A 289 19.14 6.23 -24.83
N ARG A 290 20.33 6.83 -24.65
CA ARG A 290 20.67 7.48 -23.40
C ARG A 290 19.72 8.64 -23.08
N VAL A 291 19.34 9.42 -24.10
CA VAL A 291 18.35 10.49 -23.95
C VAL A 291 16.97 9.90 -23.63
N ALA A 292 16.51 8.92 -24.41
CA ALA A 292 15.20 8.30 -24.21
C ALA A 292 15.05 7.64 -22.82
N LEU A 293 16.07 6.93 -22.35
CA LEU A 293 16.09 6.32 -21.01
C LEU A 293 16.06 7.39 -19.91
N GLU A 294 16.84 8.46 -20.04
CA GLU A 294 16.89 9.50 -19.00
C GLU A 294 15.59 10.31 -18.94
N GLU A 295 14.95 10.59 -20.08
CA GLU A 295 13.63 11.22 -20.12
C GLU A 295 12.56 10.34 -19.48
N LYS A 296 12.49 9.06 -19.88
CA LYS A 296 11.52 8.11 -19.31
C LYS A 296 11.77 7.83 -17.84
N LYS A 297 13.02 7.78 -17.41
CA LYS A 297 13.37 7.65 -15.99
C LYS A 297 12.85 8.83 -15.17
N LYS A 298 13.00 10.07 -15.65
CA LYS A 298 12.47 11.26 -14.94
C LYS A 298 10.95 11.24 -14.82
N GLU A 299 10.26 10.78 -15.87
CA GLU A 299 8.81 10.58 -15.87
C GLU A 299 8.42 9.54 -14.80
N GLU A 300 9.04 8.36 -14.80
CA GLU A 300 8.76 7.30 -13.82
C GLU A 300 9.14 7.71 -12.38
N ASP A 301 10.28 8.39 -12.19
CA ASP A 301 10.69 8.94 -10.89
C ASP A 301 9.64 9.90 -10.32
N SER A 302 8.98 10.69 -11.19
CA SER A 302 7.92 11.62 -10.77
C SER A 302 6.64 10.87 -10.35
N LEU A 303 6.22 9.87 -11.12
CA LEU A 303 5.05 9.04 -10.83
C LEU A 303 5.24 8.24 -9.53
N ILE A 304 6.42 7.66 -9.33
CA ILE A 304 6.75 6.92 -8.11
C ILE A 304 6.71 7.85 -6.89
N LYS A 305 7.26 9.07 -7.00
CA LYS A 305 7.19 10.07 -5.91
C LYS A 305 5.76 10.45 -5.57
N GLU A 306 4.90 10.68 -6.57
CA GLU A 306 3.49 11.00 -6.36
C GLU A 306 2.74 9.83 -5.68
N GLU A 307 2.95 8.60 -6.16
CA GLU A 307 2.41 7.39 -5.54
C GLU A 307 2.83 7.27 -4.07
N TRP A 308 4.08 7.61 -3.76
CA TRP A 308 4.59 7.57 -2.40
C TRP A 308 3.98 8.63 -1.50
N VAL A 309 3.85 9.86 -1.98
CA VAL A 309 3.22 10.94 -1.20
C VAL A 309 1.77 10.57 -0.89
N ASP A 310 1.05 9.98 -1.84
CA ASP A 310 -0.33 9.52 -1.63
C ASP A 310 -0.41 8.34 -0.63
N LYS A 311 0.48 7.34 -0.75
CA LYS A 311 0.55 6.22 0.21
C LYS A 311 0.90 6.71 1.62
N GLU A 312 1.89 7.60 1.76
CA GLU A 312 2.29 8.16 3.06
C GLU A 312 1.16 8.98 3.68
N LYS A 313 0.43 9.75 2.87
CA LYS A 313 -0.75 10.49 3.32
C LYS A 313 -1.84 9.54 3.83
N LYS A 314 -2.18 8.49 3.08
CA LYS A 314 -3.17 7.47 3.48
C LYS A 314 -2.78 6.74 4.75
N ILE A 315 -1.49 6.45 4.92
CA ILE A 315 -0.93 5.85 6.13
C ILE A 315 -1.12 6.78 7.32
N LYS A 316 -0.69 8.05 7.21
CA LYS A 316 -0.86 9.04 8.28
C LYS A 316 -2.32 9.22 8.69
N GLU A 317 -3.22 9.31 7.70
CA GLU A 317 -4.67 9.40 7.95
C GLU A 317 -5.22 8.15 8.66
N ARG A 318 -4.73 6.95 8.33
CA ARG A 318 -5.13 5.70 8.99
C ARG A 318 -4.63 5.64 10.43
N VAL A 319 -3.36 5.95 10.67
CA VAL A 319 -2.76 5.97 12.02
C VAL A 319 -3.46 7.01 12.90
N GLU A 320 -3.74 8.20 12.37
CA GLU A 320 -4.47 9.24 13.09
C GLU A 320 -5.90 8.80 13.41
N ARG A 321 -6.60 8.15 12.46
CA ARG A 321 -7.94 7.61 12.68
C ARG A 321 -7.95 6.55 13.78
N GLU A 322 -7.06 5.57 13.71
CA GLU A 322 -6.94 4.52 14.75
C GLU A 322 -6.58 5.11 16.13
N SER A 323 -5.71 6.12 16.17
CA SER A 323 -5.35 6.81 17.41
C SER A 323 -6.55 7.54 18.02
N ASN A 324 -7.33 8.22 17.18
CA ASN A 324 -8.55 8.92 17.61
C ASN A 324 -9.63 7.95 18.08
N GLU A 325 -9.81 6.82 17.39
CA GLU A 325 -10.74 5.75 17.81
C GLU A 325 -10.34 5.16 19.18
N ARG A 326 -9.05 4.89 19.40
CA ARG A 326 -8.55 4.40 20.70
C ARG A 326 -8.78 5.39 21.83
N LYS A 327 -8.52 6.68 21.60
CA LYS A 327 -8.78 7.73 22.60
C LYS A 327 -10.28 7.84 22.91
N ALA A 328 -11.13 7.76 21.89
CA ALA A 328 -12.57 7.77 22.08
C ALA A 328 -13.07 6.55 22.85
N GLU A 329 -12.52 5.36 22.58
CA GLU A 329 -12.85 4.13 23.32
C GLU A 329 -12.38 4.20 24.78
N GLU A 330 -11.17 4.68 25.04
CA GLU A 330 -10.67 4.87 26.40
C GLU A 330 -11.52 5.87 27.18
N GLU A 331 -11.90 6.99 26.55
CA GLU A 331 -12.79 7.98 27.16
C GLU A 331 -14.18 7.39 27.45
N ARG A 332 -14.72 6.58 26.54
CA ARG A 332 -15.97 5.85 26.77
C ARG A 332 -15.86 4.90 27.96
N ARG A 333 -14.77 4.13 28.04
CA ARG A 333 -14.52 3.23 29.18
C ARG A 333 -14.40 3.98 30.50
N ARG A 334 -13.73 5.14 30.52
CA ARG A 334 -13.64 5.99 31.71
C ARG A 334 -15.02 6.50 32.13
N LYS A 335 -15.83 6.99 31.18
CA LYS A 335 -17.22 7.43 31.44
C LYS A 335 -18.11 6.30 31.96
N GLU A 336 -18.02 5.11 31.39
CA GLU A 336 -18.76 3.93 31.85
C GLU A 336 -18.34 3.49 33.26
N GLU A 337 -17.02 3.51 33.55
CA GLU A 337 -16.52 3.19 34.88
C GLU A 337 -16.93 4.22 35.94
N GLU A 338 -16.87 5.52 35.61
CA GLU A 338 -17.36 6.60 36.46
C GLU A 338 -18.88 6.50 36.70
N ALA A 339 -19.66 6.19 35.66
CA ALA A 339 -21.09 5.97 35.78
C ALA A 339 -21.41 4.77 36.70
N ARG A 340 -20.65 3.67 36.56
CA ARG A 340 -20.78 2.48 37.42
C ARG A 340 -20.45 2.81 38.88
N ARG A 341 -19.36 3.54 39.13
CA ARG A 341 -18.97 4.00 40.48
C ARG A 341 -20.04 4.92 41.08
N ALA A 342 -20.60 5.84 40.30
CA ALA A 342 -21.67 6.73 40.74
C ALA A 342 -22.97 5.99 41.04
N GLU A 343 -23.33 4.95 40.27
CA GLU A 343 -24.48 4.10 40.53
C GLU A 343 -24.30 3.27 41.80
N GLU A 344 -23.12 2.68 41.99
CA GLU A 344 -22.76 1.93 43.20
C GLU A 344 -22.79 2.82 44.45
N GLU A 345 -22.27 4.05 44.35
CA GLU A 345 -22.35 5.02 45.45
C GLU A 345 -23.79 5.42 45.76
N LYS A 346 -24.64 5.64 44.73
CA LYS A 346 -26.07 5.91 44.93
C LYS A 346 -26.78 4.73 45.62
N LYS A 347 -26.48 3.49 45.23
CA LYS A 347 -27.02 2.29 45.90
C LYS A 347 -26.60 2.24 47.36
N ARG A 348 -25.31 2.48 47.65
CA ARG A 348 -24.79 2.50 49.02
C ARG A 348 -25.44 3.58 49.89
N ARG A 349 -25.63 4.79 49.34
CA ARG A 349 -26.34 5.88 50.04
C ARG A 349 -27.80 5.54 50.29
N ALA A 350 -28.49 4.95 49.32
CA ALA A 350 -29.89 4.52 49.48
C ALA A 350 -30.04 3.39 50.51
N GLU A 351 -29.10 2.45 50.58
CA GLU A 351 -29.05 1.42 51.62
C GLU A 351 -28.76 1.99 53.01
N GLU A 352 -27.83 2.95 53.12
CA GLU A 352 -27.54 3.65 54.38
C GLU A 352 -28.75 4.46 54.85
N GLU A 353 -29.45 5.14 53.95
CA GLU A 353 -30.66 5.88 54.27
C GLU A 353 -31.79 4.95 54.72
N LYS A 354 -31.99 3.81 54.03
CA LYS A 354 -32.94 2.77 54.48
C LYS A 354 -32.57 2.22 55.86
N ALA A 355 -31.29 1.98 56.12
CA ALA A 355 -30.82 1.53 57.42
C ALA A 355 -31.06 2.57 58.52
N LYS A 356 -30.86 3.86 58.23
CA LYS A 356 -31.18 4.96 59.16
C LYS A 356 -32.68 5.06 59.42
N GLN A 357 -33.51 5.00 58.38
CA GLN A 357 -34.98 5.02 58.53
C GLN A 357 -35.47 3.81 59.34
N GLU A 358 -34.89 2.62 59.13
CA GLU A 358 -35.25 1.43 59.91
C GLU A 358 -34.79 1.54 61.37
N ALA A 359 -33.59 2.06 61.63
CA ALA A 359 -33.09 2.33 62.98
C ALA A 359 -33.96 3.37 63.71
N GLU A 360 -34.36 4.44 63.02
CA GLU A 360 -35.25 5.46 63.56
C GLU A 360 -36.65 4.88 63.86
N ARG A 361 -37.19 4.04 62.96
CA ARG A 361 -38.46 3.35 63.20
C ARG A 361 -38.37 2.45 64.44
N LYS A 362 -37.28 1.69 64.60
CA LYS A 362 -37.04 0.85 65.78
C LYS A 362 -36.93 1.69 67.06
N ALA A 363 -36.23 2.83 67.00
CA ALA A 363 -36.13 3.75 68.14
C ALA A 363 -37.49 4.32 68.54
N ARG A 364 -38.31 4.77 67.57
CA ARG A 364 -39.68 5.24 67.82
C ARG A 364 -40.60 4.15 68.37
N GLU A 365 -40.48 2.92 67.88
CA GLU A 365 -41.21 1.77 68.42
C GLU A 365 -40.78 1.44 69.86
N GLU A 366 -39.50 1.53 70.18
CA GLU A 366 -38.97 1.31 71.53
C GLU A 366 -39.40 2.44 72.49
N GLU A 367 -39.34 3.69 72.05
CA GLU A 367 -39.84 4.84 72.79
C GLU A 367 -41.36 4.76 73.03
N ALA A 368 -42.13 4.40 72.01
CA ALA A 368 -43.57 4.15 72.15
C ALA A 368 -43.86 3.01 73.15
N LYS A 369 -43.04 1.95 73.16
CA LYS A 369 -43.13 0.88 74.18
C LYS A 369 -42.79 1.39 75.58
N ARG A 370 -41.80 2.28 75.72
CA ARG A 370 -41.45 2.91 77.01
C ARG A 370 -42.57 3.79 77.52
N VAL A 371 -43.12 4.66 76.67
CA VAL A 371 -44.26 5.53 77.01
C VAL A 371 -45.51 4.69 77.32
N ALA A 372 -45.78 3.63 76.55
CA ALA A 372 -46.89 2.72 76.84
C ALA A 372 -46.69 1.96 78.17
N ALA A 373 -45.47 1.54 78.48
CA ALA A 373 -45.15 0.91 79.76
C ALA A 373 -45.22 1.89 80.94
N GLU A 374 -44.87 3.15 80.72
CA GLU A 374 -44.99 4.21 81.72
C GLU A 374 -46.45 4.60 81.95
N MET A 375 -47.25 4.79 80.90
CA MET A 375 -48.70 4.97 81.00
C MET A 375 -49.38 3.74 81.61
N ALA A 376 -48.90 2.52 81.38
CA ALA A 376 -49.41 1.33 82.06
C ALA A 376 -49.08 1.36 83.55
N LYS A 377 -47.87 1.79 83.95
CA LYS A 377 -47.53 1.99 85.37
C LYS A 377 -48.34 3.12 86.00
N GLU A 378 -48.62 4.19 85.26
CA GLU A 378 -49.46 5.28 85.73
C GLU A 378 -50.91 4.84 85.88
N ARG A 379 -51.44 4.06 84.93
CA ARG A 379 -52.76 3.41 85.04
C ARG A 379 -52.84 2.42 86.19
N VAL A 380 -51.77 1.69 86.49
CA VAL A 380 -51.72 0.82 87.68
C VAL A 380 -51.74 1.66 88.96
N LYS A 381 -51.02 2.78 89.01
CA LYS A 381 -51.08 3.71 90.15
C LYS A 381 -52.43 4.42 90.28
N GLU A 382 -53.06 4.78 89.17
CA GLU A 382 -54.40 5.37 89.12
C GLU A 382 -55.47 4.34 89.49
N GLU A 383 -55.33 3.09 89.06
CA GLU A 383 -56.18 1.96 89.44
C GLU A 383 -55.97 1.59 90.91
N GLU A 384 -54.75 1.64 91.43
CA GLU A 384 -54.44 1.44 92.85
C GLU A 384 -55.01 2.61 93.70
N ALA A 385 -54.89 3.85 93.24
CA ALA A 385 -55.56 5.01 93.85
C ALA A 385 -57.09 4.89 93.78
N ARG A 386 -57.65 4.36 92.67
CA ARG A 386 -59.06 4.01 92.56
C ARG A 386 -59.46 2.86 93.46
N ARG A 387 -58.60 1.86 93.69
CA ARG A 387 -58.86 0.76 94.63
C ARG A 387 -58.83 1.24 96.06
N VAL A 388 -57.92 2.14 96.44
CA VAL A 388 -57.88 2.79 97.75
C VAL A 388 -59.10 3.71 97.95
N ALA A 389 -59.50 4.48 96.92
CA ALA A 389 -60.72 5.28 96.95
C ALA A 389 -61.99 4.41 96.97
N ALA A 390 -62.00 3.27 96.26
CA ALA A 390 -63.08 2.30 96.26
C ALA A 390 -63.12 1.45 97.54
N GLU A 391 -62.01 1.30 98.26
CA GLU A 391 -61.93 0.66 99.57
C GLU A 391 -62.45 1.60 100.67
N MET A 392 -62.08 2.88 100.64
CA MET A 392 -62.70 3.91 101.48
C MET A 392 -64.20 4.12 101.16
N ALA A 393 -64.60 3.99 99.89
CA ALA A 393 -66.01 3.98 99.51
C ALA A 393 -66.71 2.66 99.86
N ARG A 394 -66.00 1.52 99.93
CA ARG A 394 -66.54 0.22 100.38
C ARG A 394 -66.67 0.11 101.89
N GLU A 395 -65.88 0.82 102.69
CA GLU A 395 -66.16 0.97 104.12
C GLU A 395 -67.39 1.85 104.37
N ARG A 396 -67.52 2.98 103.67
CA ARG A 396 -68.73 3.83 103.74
C ARG A 396 -69.98 3.16 103.13
N ALA A 397 -69.83 2.31 102.12
CA ALA A 397 -70.92 1.51 101.55
C ALA A 397 -71.23 0.23 102.34
N LYS A 398 -70.36 -0.23 103.27
CA LYS A 398 -70.67 -1.34 104.19
C LYS A 398 -71.55 -0.88 105.37
N GLU A 399 -71.56 0.41 105.70
CA GLU A 399 -72.53 1.01 106.63
C GLU A 399 -73.90 1.30 105.97
N GLU A 400 -73.95 1.53 104.66
CA GLU A 400 -75.19 1.89 103.95
C GLU A 400 -75.82 0.75 103.09
N ALA A 401 -75.16 -0.41 102.98
CA ALA A 401 -75.65 -1.59 102.22
C ALA A 401 -76.15 -2.77 103.09
N GLU A 402 -76.64 -2.50 104.31
CA GLU A 402 -77.62 -3.36 105.01
C GLU A 402 -79.07 -3.15 104.48
N LYS A 403 -79.28 -2.21 103.55
CA LYS A 403 -80.58 -1.94 102.92
C LYS A 403 -80.53 -2.21 101.41
N ALA A 404 -81.38 -3.14 100.98
CA ALA A 404 -81.81 -3.39 99.59
C ALA A 404 -80.94 -4.26 98.66
N LYS A 405 -81.09 -5.58 98.80
CA LYS A 405 -80.91 -6.59 97.73
C LYS A 405 -81.98 -6.43 96.64
N LYS A 406 -81.62 -6.54 95.33
CA LYS A 406 -82.27 -7.40 94.28
C LYS A 406 -81.94 -7.00 92.82
N LYS A 407 -81.60 -8.03 92.01
CA LYS A 407 -81.75 -8.22 90.54
C LYS A 407 -80.86 -7.38 89.59
N LYS A 408 -80.62 -7.73 88.31
CA LYS A 408 -80.27 -8.96 87.53
C LYS A 408 -80.15 -8.45 86.07
N ASP A 409 -79.04 -8.79 85.38
CA ASP A 409 -78.78 -8.98 83.94
C ASP A 409 -79.26 -8.00 82.84
N GLY A 410 -78.30 -7.58 82.00
CA GLY A 410 -78.23 -8.06 80.61
C GLY A 410 -78.32 -7.04 79.44
N GLY A 411 -77.21 -6.83 78.73
CA GLY A 411 -77.12 -6.22 77.38
C GLY A 411 -75.78 -5.51 77.18
N SER A 412 -75.14 -5.35 76.02
CA SER A 412 -75.23 -5.87 74.64
C SER A 412 -73.96 -5.37 73.93
N SER A 413 -73.23 -6.20 73.18
CA SER A 413 -72.12 -5.76 72.29
C SER A 413 -72.34 -6.24 70.85
N PRO A 414 -71.96 -5.44 69.84
CA PRO A 414 -71.58 -5.94 68.52
C PRO A 414 -70.21 -5.39 68.04
N ALA A 415 -69.35 -6.28 67.55
CA ALA A 415 -68.12 -6.03 66.76
C ALA A 415 -67.54 -7.42 66.41
N LEU A 416 -66.91 -7.76 65.28
CA LEU A 416 -66.33 -7.06 64.15
C LEU A 416 -66.06 -8.12 63.06
N VAL A 417 -66.12 -7.72 61.79
CA VAL A 417 -65.81 -8.53 60.60
C VAL A 417 -64.32 -8.82 60.52
N ARG A 418 -63.99 -10.07 60.18
CA ARG A 418 -62.64 -10.63 60.01
C ARG A 418 -62.44 -10.94 58.51
N GLY A 419 -61.33 -10.55 57.91
CA GLY A 419 -61.01 -10.88 56.52
C GLY A 419 -59.56 -10.55 56.13
N PRO A 420 -58.69 -11.56 55.92
CA PRO A 420 -57.25 -11.40 55.71
C PRO A 420 -56.78 -11.73 54.27
N LEU A 421 -55.52 -11.34 53.98
CA LEU A 421 -54.51 -12.08 53.21
C LEU A 421 -54.71 -12.37 51.70
N LEU A 422 -53.66 -11.97 50.95
CA LEU A 422 -52.83 -12.80 50.04
C LEU A 422 -53.04 -12.79 48.50
N LEU A 423 -51.87 -12.65 47.85
CA LEU A 423 -51.39 -13.29 46.59
C LEU A 423 -51.30 -12.46 45.29
N ILE A 424 -50.08 -11.96 45.05
CA ILE A 424 -49.12 -12.34 43.98
C ILE A 424 -49.75 -12.73 42.64
N VAL A 425 -49.55 -11.86 41.64
CA VAL A 425 -49.81 -12.10 40.22
C VAL A 425 -48.49 -12.33 39.49
N LEU A 426 -48.50 -13.39 38.68
CA LEU A 426 -47.43 -14.01 37.92
C LEU A 426 -47.87 -13.97 36.44
N VAL A 427 -47.06 -13.35 35.56
CA VAL A 427 -47.22 -13.36 34.08
C VAL A 427 -45.78 -13.31 33.50
N CYS A 428 -45.16 -14.39 33.03
CA CYS A 428 -45.34 -15.14 31.76
C CYS A 428 -45.21 -14.28 30.49
N VAL A 429 -44.06 -14.33 29.79
CA VAL A 429 -43.88 -14.71 28.35
C VAL A 429 -42.37 -14.98 28.15
N LEU A 430 -41.80 -16.18 27.88
CA LEU A 430 -41.94 -17.22 26.85
C LEU A 430 -41.32 -16.88 25.46
N GLY A 431 -40.39 -17.75 25.02
CA GLY A 431 -39.77 -17.78 23.68
C GLY A 431 -38.33 -18.35 23.72
N CYS A 432 -38.08 -19.67 23.81
CA CYS A 432 -38.08 -20.68 22.72
C CYS A 432 -37.12 -20.30 21.55
N THR A 433 -36.15 -21.09 21.06
CA THR A 433 -36.00 -22.55 20.96
C THR A 433 -34.56 -22.94 20.56
N LEU A 434 -34.19 -24.19 20.90
CA LEU A 434 -33.05 -24.99 20.42
C LEU A 434 -32.95 -25.09 18.88
N VAL A 435 -31.77 -25.44 18.34
CA VAL A 435 -31.44 -26.79 17.77
C VAL A 435 -30.08 -26.77 17.03
N CYS A 436 -29.35 -27.89 17.19
CA CYS A 436 -28.13 -28.40 16.53
C CYS A 436 -26.78 -28.01 17.12
#